data_AF-A0AAV7J710-F1
#
_entry.id   AF-A0AAV7J710-F1
#
_cell.length_a   1.000
_cell.length_b   1.000
_cell.length_c   1.000
_cell.angle_alpha   90.00
_cell.angle_beta   90.00
_cell.angle_gamma   90.00
#
_symmetry.space_group_name_H-M   'P 1'
#
loop_
_entity.id
_entity.type
_entity.pdbx_description
1 polymer ?
#
loop_
_entity_poly.entity_id
_entity_poly.type
_entity_poly.pdbx_seq_one_letter_code
_entity_poly.pdbx_strand_id
1 'polypeptide(L)'
;MDGMNILSDNSYLDDLSISSFLLLLEDEGFTFQFPMTIFNPLKPSTSNNDLQIFGGHPSHPHWYCLHFDGHNVFIYDSLGSGNFEKLTEVEKHYIQVRYPKQVEEKRVVFKNVTSQPDGSTCGVYAAAYATTIALGGDPSDFVYSQNSKEMREHFYTHIILARKLVHFPSTRKN
;
A
#
# COMPACT_ATOMS: atom_id res chain seq x y z
N MET A 1 -0.90 -4.89 -20.26
CA MET A 1 -0.39 -5.68 -19.13
C MET A 1 -1.14 -6.99 -19.15
N ASP A 2 -0.43 -8.12 -19.15
CA ASP A 2 -1.06 -9.43 -19.21
C ASP A 2 -1.50 -9.80 -17.78
N GLY A 3 -2.80 -9.93 -17.52
CA GLY A 3 -3.38 -10.00 -16.16
C GLY A 3 -3.02 -11.26 -15.35
N MET A 4 -2.11 -12.09 -15.85
CA MET A 4 -1.74 -13.39 -15.27
C MET A 4 -1.23 -13.29 -13.82
N ASN A 5 -0.45 -12.26 -13.48
CA ASN A 5 0.06 -12.06 -12.11
C ASN A 5 -0.98 -11.48 -11.15
N ILE A 6 -2.03 -10.83 -11.65
CA ILE A 6 -3.06 -10.21 -10.81
C ILE A 6 -4.15 -11.23 -10.48
N LEU A 7 -4.64 -11.92 -11.51
CA LEU A 7 -5.79 -12.82 -11.43
C LEU A 7 -5.44 -14.24 -10.95
N SER A 8 -4.16 -14.62 -10.97
CA SER A 8 -3.77 -15.95 -10.49
C SER A 8 -3.93 -16.04 -8.97
N ASP A 9 -4.60 -17.09 -8.51
CA ASP A 9 -4.67 -17.40 -7.09
C ASP A 9 -3.26 -17.61 -6.53
N ASN A 10 -3.05 -17.23 -5.27
CA ASN A 10 -1.79 -17.38 -4.54
C ASN A 10 -0.55 -16.70 -5.18
N SER A 11 -0.75 -15.75 -6.10
CA SER A 11 0.35 -15.02 -6.74
C SER A 11 0.57 -13.64 -6.09
N TYR A 12 1.82 -13.30 -5.80
CA TYR A 12 2.14 -11.94 -5.33
C TYR A 12 2.03 -10.96 -6.48
N LEU A 13 1.44 -9.79 -6.23
CA LEU A 13 1.53 -8.69 -7.19
C LEU A 13 3.00 -8.32 -7.43
N ASP A 14 3.35 -8.19 -8.70
CA ASP A 14 4.67 -7.74 -9.14
C ASP A 14 4.79 -6.22 -9.17
N ASP A 15 6.03 -5.75 -9.31
CA ASP A 15 6.34 -4.33 -9.37
C ASP A 15 5.63 -3.62 -10.52
N LEU A 16 5.38 -4.32 -11.63
CA LEU A 16 4.68 -3.75 -12.79
C LEU A 16 3.22 -3.43 -12.44
N SER A 17 2.52 -4.39 -11.82
CA SER A 17 1.13 -4.26 -11.40
C SER A 17 0.96 -3.13 -10.37
N ILE A 18 1.85 -3.08 -9.38
CA ILE A 18 1.84 -1.99 -8.39
C ILE A 18 2.18 -0.65 -9.06
N SER A 19 3.19 -0.59 -9.94
CA SER A 19 3.56 0.64 -10.65
C SER A 19 2.41 1.19 -11.50
N SER A 20 1.64 0.31 -12.16
CA SER A 20 0.48 0.73 -12.94
C SER A 20 -0.65 1.28 -12.10
N PHE A 21 -0.84 0.74 -10.89
CA PHE A 21 -1.77 1.30 -9.92
C PHE A 21 -1.29 2.66 -9.40
N LEU A 22 -0.01 2.79 -9.03
CA LEU A 22 0.53 4.04 -8.51
C LEU A 22 0.40 5.20 -9.50
N LEU A 23 0.55 4.95 -10.81
CA LEU A 23 0.29 5.96 -11.85
C LEU A 23 -1.14 6.54 -11.80
N LEU A 24 -2.13 5.80 -11.29
CA LEU A 24 -3.50 6.32 -11.10
C LEU A 24 -3.61 7.23 -9.86
N LEU A 25 -2.73 7.05 -8.86
CA LEU A 25 -2.68 7.93 -7.69
C LEU A 25 -2.04 9.30 -8.02
N GLU A 26 -1.18 9.36 -9.04
CA GLU A 26 -0.59 10.62 -9.52
C GLU A 26 -1.68 11.60 -9.95
N ASP A 27 -2.67 11.08 -10.66
CA ASP A 27 -3.81 11.85 -11.19
C ASP A 27 -4.66 12.46 -10.05
N GLU A 28 -4.61 11.89 -8.84
CA GLU A 28 -5.26 12.41 -7.63
C GLU A 28 -4.37 13.34 -6.79
N GLY A 29 -3.18 13.70 -7.28
CA GLY A 29 -2.28 14.65 -6.65
C GLY A 29 -1.37 14.06 -5.56
N PHE A 30 -1.25 12.73 -5.48
CA PHE A 30 -0.27 12.09 -4.60
C PHE A 30 1.08 11.93 -5.29
N THR A 31 2.15 12.17 -4.53
CA THR A 31 3.48 11.74 -4.94
C THR A 31 3.69 10.27 -4.56
N PHE A 32 4.43 9.52 -5.37
CA PHE A 32 4.88 8.16 -5.03
C PHE A 32 6.30 7.90 -5.56
N GLN A 33 6.93 6.85 -5.05
CA GLN A 33 8.12 6.24 -5.62
C GLN A 33 7.79 4.83 -6.10
N PHE A 34 8.31 4.44 -7.25
CA PHE A 34 8.07 3.11 -7.79
C PHE A 34 8.65 2.03 -6.86
N PRO A 35 7.98 0.89 -6.67
CA PRO A 35 8.41 -0.16 -5.75
C PRO A 35 9.84 -0.67 -5.95
N MET A 36 10.32 -0.67 -7.21
CA MET A 36 11.70 -1.02 -7.55
C MET A 36 12.77 -0.10 -6.93
N THR A 37 12.37 1.01 -6.28
CA THR A 37 13.30 2.00 -5.73
C THR A 37 13.68 1.77 -4.26
N ILE A 38 13.34 0.64 -3.63
CA ILE A 38 14.01 0.25 -2.36
C ILE A 38 15.55 0.23 -2.54
N PHE A 39 16.02 0.05 -3.78
CA PHE A 39 17.43 -0.06 -4.14
C PHE A 39 18.02 1.10 -4.97
N ASN A 40 17.24 2.11 -5.31
CA ASN A 40 17.69 3.23 -6.16
C ASN A 40 17.29 4.56 -5.54
N PRO A 41 18.14 5.59 -5.62
CA PRO A 41 18.43 6.47 -4.49
C PRO A 41 17.14 6.99 -3.85
N LEU A 42 16.87 6.44 -2.67
CA LEU A 42 15.81 6.92 -1.80
C LEU A 42 16.11 8.37 -1.44
N LYS A 43 15.09 9.20 -1.50
CA LYS A 43 15.19 10.64 -1.17
C LYS A 43 14.14 10.97 -0.13
N PRO A 44 14.39 11.92 0.78
CA PRO A 44 13.33 12.45 1.63
C PRO A 44 12.09 12.84 0.83
N SER A 45 10.91 12.65 1.42
CA SER A 45 9.69 13.16 0.81
C SER A 45 9.75 14.68 0.75
N THR A 46 9.37 15.24 -0.40
CA THR A 46 9.27 16.69 -0.61
C THR A 46 7.82 17.17 -0.54
N SER A 47 6.87 16.25 -0.31
CA SER A 47 5.45 16.53 -0.21
C SER A 47 4.99 16.46 1.25
N ASN A 48 4.02 17.29 1.62
CA ASN A 48 3.29 17.17 2.88
C ASN A 48 2.05 16.27 2.76
N ASN A 49 1.87 15.61 1.61
CA ASN A 49 0.85 14.60 1.39
C ASN A 49 1.42 13.54 0.44
N ASP A 50 1.84 12.41 0.98
CA ASP A 50 2.60 11.39 0.26
C ASP A 50 1.95 10.02 0.46
N LEU A 51 1.76 9.24 -0.60
CA LEU A 51 1.11 7.94 -0.55
C LEU A 51 1.96 6.92 -1.30
N GLN A 52 2.38 5.88 -0.59
CA GLN A 52 3.37 4.91 -1.07
C GLN A 52 2.82 3.50 -0.90
N ILE A 53 3.13 2.64 -1.87
CA ILE A 53 3.12 1.19 -1.67
C ILE A 53 4.57 0.73 -1.75
N PHE A 54 5.07 0.14 -0.67
CA PHE A 54 6.47 -0.27 -0.55
C PHE A 54 6.58 -1.68 0.04
N GLY A 55 7.70 -2.35 -0.21
CA GLY A 55 7.93 -3.74 0.17
C GLY A 55 8.22 -4.63 -1.04
N GLY A 56 7.71 -5.85 -1.05
CA GLY A 56 7.85 -6.79 -2.17
C GLY A 56 9.25 -7.38 -2.34
N HIS A 57 10.10 -7.28 -1.31
CA HIS A 57 11.47 -7.77 -1.37
C HIS A 57 11.50 -9.31 -1.50
N PRO A 58 12.39 -9.91 -2.32
CA PRO A 58 12.43 -11.38 -2.47
C PRO A 58 12.64 -12.15 -1.16
N SER A 59 13.35 -11.57 -0.17
CA SER A 59 13.53 -12.19 1.15
C SER A 59 12.39 -11.90 2.14
N HIS A 60 11.51 -10.96 1.82
CA HIS A 60 10.33 -10.62 2.60
C HIS A 60 9.23 -10.11 1.65
N PRO A 61 8.51 -11.03 0.96
CA PRO A 61 7.57 -10.69 -0.11
C PRO A 61 6.26 -10.17 0.47
N HIS A 62 6.33 -9.00 1.10
CA HIS A 62 5.20 -8.36 1.74
C HIS A 62 5.09 -6.90 1.33
N TRP A 63 3.86 -6.46 1.06
CA TRP A 63 3.54 -5.12 0.58
C TRP A 63 2.81 -4.33 1.68
N TYR A 64 3.23 -3.09 1.89
CA TYR A 64 2.63 -2.15 2.84
C TYR A 64 2.05 -0.96 2.09
N CYS A 65 1.00 -0.36 2.65
CA CYS A 65 0.56 0.97 2.27
C CYS A 65 1.02 1.99 3.32
N LEU A 66 1.56 3.11 2.88
CA LEU A 66 2.03 4.19 3.75
C LEU A 66 1.46 5.52 3.30
N HIS A 67 0.92 6.30 4.24
CA HIS A 67 0.45 7.67 3.99
C HIS A 67 1.12 8.66 4.94
N PHE A 68 1.67 9.73 4.39
CA PHE A 68 2.19 10.86 5.16
C PHE A 68 1.26 12.06 4.97
N ASP A 69 0.73 12.60 6.07
CA ASP A 69 -0.21 13.75 6.07
C ASP A 69 0.46 15.11 6.35
N GLY A 70 1.79 15.15 6.27
CA GLY A 70 2.59 16.33 6.63
C GLY A 70 3.02 16.35 8.10
N HIS A 71 2.41 15.52 8.95
CA HIS A 71 2.66 15.47 10.38
C HIS A 71 3.07 14.06 10.85
N ASN A 72 2.32 13.04 10.46
CA ASN A 72 2.47 11.65 10.85
C ASN A 72 2.64 10.76 9.61
N VAL A 73 3.40 9.68 9.78
CA VAL A 73 3.48 8.59 8.79
C VAL A 73 2.61 7.46 9.27
N PHE A 74 1.52 7.19 8.57
CA PHE A 74 0.61 6.08 8.83
C PHE A 74 1.02 4.86 8.00
N ILE A 75 1.15 3.71 8.65
CA ILE A 75 1.43 2.42 8.01
C ILE A 75 0.19 1.54 8.15
N TYR A 76 -0.27 1.03 7.02
CA TYR A 76 -1.39 0.13 6.90
C TYR A 76 -0.87 -1.22 6.41
N ASP A 77 -0.90 -2.19 7.31
CA ASP A 77 -0.34 -3.52 7.10
C ASP A 77 -1.42 -4.59 7.22
N SER A 78 -1.64 -5.33 6.13
CA SER A 78 -2.60 -6.42 6.06
C SER A 78 -2.19 -7.68 6.84
N LEU A 79 -0.92 -7.84 7.23
CA LEU A 79 -0.45 -8.92 8.12
C LEU A 79 -0.45 -8.51 9.60
N GLY A 80 -0.64 -7.23 9.91
CA GLY A 80 -0.75 -6.74 11.28
C GLY A 80 0.55 -6.82 12.09
N SER A 81 1.72 -6.59 11.46
CA SER A 81 3.03 -6.55 12.13
C SER A 81 3.01 -5.69 13.41
N GLY A 82 2.36 -4.53 13.35
CA GLY A 82 1.83 -3.82 14.53
C GLY A 82 2.72 -2.74 15.12
N ASN A 83 4.03 -2.69 14.83
CA ASN A 83 4.90 -1.55 15.17
C ASN A 83 6.20 -1.50 14.35
N PHE A 84 6.90 -0.36 14.43
CA PHE A 84 8.11 -0.05 13.66
C PHE A 84 9.28 -1.01 13.92
N GLU A 85 9.42 -1.53 15.14
CA GLU A 85 10.54 -2.41 15.51
C GLU A 85 10.48 -3.78 14.83
N LYS A 86 9.27 -4.21 14.45
CA LYS A 86 9.04 -5.49 13.78
C LYS A 86 9.23 -5.44 12.27
N LEU A 87 9.41 -4.24 11.69
CA LEU A 87 9.78 -4.10 10.29
C LEU A 87 11.18 -4.68 10.06
N THR A 88 11.45 -5.12 8.84
CA THR A 88 12.79 -5.51 8.41
C THR A 88 13.70 -4.27 8.35
N GLU A 89 15.02 -4.48 8.41
CA GLU A 89 15.98 -3.36 8.30
C GLU A 89 15.85 -2.59 6.98
N VAL A 90 15.44 -3.27 5.91
CA VAL A 90 15.19 -2.66 4.60
C VAL A 90 13.99 -1.72 4.65
N GLU A 91 12.88 -2.15 5.27
CA GLU A 91 11.68 -1.35 5.45
C GLU A 91 11.91 -0.17 6.39
N LYS A 92 12.63 -0.39 7.51
CA LYS A 92 13.03 0.67 8.42
C LYS A 92 13.87 1.71 7.70
N HIS A 93 14.87 1.27 6.92
CA HIS A 93 15.73 2.15 6.15
C HIS A 93 14.91 2.98 5.14
N TYR A 94 13.96 2.37 4.44
CA TYR A 94 13.06 3.07 3.53
C TYR A 94 12.33 4.23 4.23
N ILE A 95 11.68 3.95 5.36
CA ILE A 95 10.92 4.97 6.11
C ILE A 95 11.85 6.04 6.69
N GLN A 96 13.02 5.66 7.21
CA GLN A 96 14.02 6.58 7.76
C GLN A 96 14.54 7.55 6.71
N VAL A 97 14.79 7.10 5.50
CA VAL A 97 15.27 7.99 4.42
C VAL A 97 14.14 8.88 3.91
N ARG A 98 12.93 8.35 3.74
CA ARG A 98 11.77 9.12 3.25
C ARG A 98 11.30 10.17 4.28
N TYR A 99 11.23 9.80 5.56
CA TYR A 99 10.58 10.59 6.62
C TYR A 99 11.43 10.68 7.89
N PRO A 100 12.68 11.20 7.82
CA PRO A 100 13.64 11.13 8.92
C PRO A 100 13.12 11.79 10.20
N LYS A 101 12.47 12.96 10.06
CA LYS A 101 11.92 13.71 11.19
C LYS A 101 10.81 12.93 11.91
N GLN A 102 9.92 12.27 11.17
CA GLN A 102 8.81 11.52 11.74
C GLN A 102 9.30 10.27 12.47
N VAL A 103 10.39 9.65 12.01
CA VAL A 103 11.03 8.56 12.74
C VAL A 103 11.68 9.08 14.04
N GLU A 104 12.47 10.15 13.98
CA GLU A 104 13.14 10.76 15.15
C GLU A 104 12.14 11.15 16.25
N GLU A 105 11.03 11.77 15.85
CA GLU A 105 9.99 12.27 16.74
C GLU A 105 8.92 11.22 17.07
N LYS A 106 9.12 9.96 16.67
CA LYS A 106 8.20 8.83 16.94
C LYS A 106 6.77 9.04 16.45
N ARG A 107 6.62 9.64 15.27
CA ARG A 107 5.34 9.92 14.59
C ARG A 107 5.00 8.91 13.49
N VAL A 108 5.56 7.70 13.58
CA VAL A 108 5.20 6.58 12.70
C VAL A 108 4.12 5.77 13.42
N VAL A 109 2.94 5.68 12.82
CA VAL A 109 1.73 5.12 13.43
C VAL A 109 1.24 3.93 12.62
N PHE A 110 1.12 2.77 13.25
CA PHE A 110 0.54 1.58 12.63
C PHE A 110 -0.98 1.60 12.85
N LYS A 111 -1.74 1.62 11.76
CA LYS A 111 -3.20 1.66 11.79
C LYS A 111 -3.76 0.24 11.83
N ASN A 112 -4.80 0.05 12.64
CA ASN A 112 -5.50 -1.23 12.70
C ASN A 112 -6.46 -1.34 11.51
N VAL A 113 -6.09 -2.17 10.53
CA VAL A 113 -6.86 -2.40 9.30
C VAL A 113 -7.33 -3.85 9.19
N THR A 114 -8.20 -4.11 8.22
CA THR A 114 -8.67 -5.47 7.93
C THR A 114 -7.50 -6.35 7.50
N SER A 115 -7.24 -7.45 8.17
CA SER A 115 -6.19 -8.37 7.73
C SER A 115 -6.51 -9.04 6.39
N GLN A 116 -5.47 -9.37 5.63
CA GLN A 116 -5.61 -10.22 4.45
C GLN A 116 -5.94 -11.67 4.85
N PRO A 117 -6.70 -12.42 4.05
CA PRO A 117 -7.10 -13.79 4.36
C PRO A 117 -6.04 -14.85 4.00
N ASP A 118 -5.03 -14.50 3.22
CA ASP A 118 -4.00 -15.44 2.72
C ASP A 118 -2.60 -14.82 2.70
N GLY A 119 -1.57 -15.55 2.28
CA GLY A 119 -0.18 -15.06 2.26
C GLY A 119 0.22 -14.22 1.03
N SER A 120 -0.65 -14.08 0.03
CA SER A 120 -0.30 -13.57 -1.31
C SER A 120 -1.00 -12.28 -1.71
N THR A 121 -2.03 -11.88 -0.97
CA THR A 121 -2.92 -10.75 -1.29
C THR A 121 -2.46 -9.42 -0.72
N CYS A 122 -1.31 -9.36 -0.05
CA CYS A 122 -0.77 -8.14 0.57
C CYS A 122 -0.74 -6.94 -0.40
N GLY A 123 -0.31 -7.15 -1.64
CA GLY A 123 -0.28 -6.08 -2.65
C GLY A 123 -1.67 -5.56 -3.02
N VAL A 124 -2.67 -6.44 -3.07
CA VAL A 124 -4.06 -6.08 -3.37
C VAL A 124 -4.67 -5.29 -2.20
N TYR A 125 -4.41 -5.70 -0.97
CA TYR A 125 -4.87 -4.97 0.22
C TYR A 125 -4.15 -3.63 0.37
N ALA A 126 -2.85 -3.55 0.09
CA ALA A 126 -2.12 -2.28 0.05
C ALA A 126 -2.73 -1.31 -0.97
N ALA A 127 -3.10 -1.79 -2.16
CA ALA A 127 -3.82 -1.01 -3.17
C ALA A 127 -5.22 -0.59 -2.68
N ALA A 128 -5.94 -1.47 -1.98
CA ALA A 128 -7.25 -1.16 -1.41
C ALA A 128 -7.18 -0.04 -0.36
N TYR A 129 -6.17 -0.06 0.52
CA TYR A 129 -5.93 0.99 1.49
C TYR A 129 -5.57 2.31 0.82
N ALA A 130 -4.64 2.27 -0.12
CA ALA A 130 -4.22 3.45 -0.88
C ALA A 130 -5.41 4.08 -1.63
N THR A 131 -6.27 3.26 -2.22
CA THR A 131 -7.48 3.74 -2.91
C THR A 131 -8.43 4.45 -1.95
N THR A 132 -8.67 3.88 -0.76
CA THR A 132 -9.52 4.53 0.24
C THR A 132 -8.95 5.87 0.71
N ILE A 133 -7.63 5.95 0.91
CA ILE A 133 -6.95 7.20 1.30
C ILE A 133 -7.06 8.24 0.18
N ALA A 134 -6.83 7.83 -1.06
CA ALA A 134 -6.91 8.71 -2.22
C ALA A 134 -8.32 9.29 -2.42
N LEU A 135 -9.35 8.49 -2.11
CA LEU A 135 -10.76 8.91 -2.13
C LEU A 135 -11.21 9.63 -0.85
N GLY A 136 -10.28 10.00 0.04
CA GLY A 136 -10.54 10.83 1.23
C GLY A 136 -11.07 10.07 2.46
N GLY A 137 -10.93 8.75 2.51
CA GLY A 137 -11.33 7.91 3.65
C GLY A 137 -10.16 7.40 4.49
N ASP A 138 -10.45 6.82 5.66
CA ASP A 138 -9.49 6.08 6.49
C ASP A 138 -9.70 4.57 6.32
N PRO A 139 -8.71 3.78 5.83
CA PRO A 139 -8.82 2.33 5.70
C PRO A 139 -9.23 1.59 6.98
N SER A 140 -8.94 2.16 8.16
CA SER A 140 -9.33 1.57 9.45
C SER A 140 -10.83 1.65 9.75
N ASP A 141 -11.57 2.50 9.04
CA ASP A 141 -13.03 2.61 9.12
C ASP A 141 -13.76 1.54 8.31
N PHE A 142 -13.06 0.71 7.55
CA PHE A 142 -13.65 -0.27 6.65
C PHE A 142 -13.27 -1.72 7.03
N VAL A 143 -14.21 -2.63 6.75
CA VAL A 143 -14.01 -4.07 6.70
C VAL A 143 -13.99 -4.49 5.24
N TYR A 144 -12.80 -4.79 4.71
CA TYR A 144 -12.63 -5.23 3.33
C TYR A 144 -13.06 -6.70 3.16
N SER A 145 -13.56 -7.04 1.97
CA SER A 145 -13.95 -8.42 1.64
C SER A 145 -12.82 -9.39 1.97
N GLN A 146 -13.16 -10.54 2.54
CA GLN A 146 -12.22 -11.64 2.81
C GLN A 146 -12.15 -12.64 1.65
N ASN A 147 -12.81 -12.35 0.53
CA ASN A 147 -12.72 -13.14 -0.68
C ASN A 147 -11.59 -12.61 -1.57
N SER A 148 -10.44 -13.29 -1.53
CA SER A 148 -9.24 -12.92 -2.30
C SER A 148 -9.49 -12.80 -3.79
N LYS A 149 -10.33 -13.68 -4.35
CA LYS A 149 -10.67 -13.67 -5.77
C LYS A 149 -11.45 -12.41 -6.13
N GLU A 150 -12.46 -12.06 -5.33
CA GLU A 150 -13.24 -10.83 -5.51
C GLU A 150 -12.35 -9.58 -5.46
N MET A 151 -11.45 -9.52 -4.47
CA MET A 151 -10.51 -8.40 -4.33
C MET A 151 -9.57 -8.28 -5.54
N ARG A 152 -9.02 -9.39 -6.04
CA ARG A 152 -8.15 -9.44 -7.23
C ARG A 152 -8.88 -9.07 -8.51
N GLU A 153 -10.06 -9.65 -8.73
CA GLU A 153 -10.90 -9.34 -9.89
C GLU A 153 -11.26 -7.86 -9.90
N HIS A 154 -11.60 -7.29 -8.74
CA HIS A 154 -11.89 -5.87 -8.62
C HIS A 154 -10.67 -5.00 -8.96
N PHE A 155 -9.51 -5.30 -8.37
CA PHE A 155 -8.26 -4.59 -8.68
C PHE A 155 -7.96 -4.60 -10.19
N TYR A 156 -8.09 -5.75 -10.84
CA TYR A 156 -7.81 -5.85 -12.27
C TYR A 156 -8.85 -5.13 -13.14
N THR A 157 -10.13 -5.47 -12.98
CA THR A 157 -11.18 -5.05 -13.92
C THR A 157 -11.63 -3.61 -13.70
N HIS A 158 -11.79 -3.20 -12.44
CA HIS A 158 -12.38 -1.91 -12.09
C HIS A 158 -11.34 -0.82 -11.84
N ILE A 159 -10.09 -1.18 -11.55
CA ILE A 159 -9.02 -0.22 -11.30
C ILE A 159 -8.03 -0.19 -12.45
N ILE A 160 -7.34 -1.31 -12.71
CA ILE A 160 -6.27 -1.35 -13.73
C ILE A 160 -6.82 -1.17 -15.15
N LEU A 161 -7.80 -1.98 -15.56
CA LEU A 161 -8.34 -1.92 -16.92
C LEU A 161 -9.18 -0.66 -17.16
N ALA A 162 -10.00 -0.26 -16.17
CA ALA A 162 -10.83 0.94 -16.28
C ALA A 162 -10.05 2.24 -16.05
N ARG A 163 -8.79 2.16 -15.59
CA ARG A 163 -7.93 3.29 -15.22
C ARG A 163 -8.64 4.29 -14.30
N LYS A 164 -9.28 3.78 -13.26
CA LYS A 164 -10.09 4.59 -12.35
C LYS A 164 -9.96 4.10 -10.92
N LEU A 165 -9.81 5.02 -9.98
CA LEU A 165 -9.91 4.69 -8.56
C LEU A 165 -11.38 4.56 -8.16
N VAL A 166 -11.71 3.40 -7.63
CA VAL A 166 -13.03 3.09 -7.06
C VAL A 166 -12.83 2.25 -5.81
N HIS A 167 -13.69 2.44 -4.80
CA HIS A 167 -13.57 1.68 -3.56
C HIS A 167 -13.64 0.17 -3.82
N PHE A 168 -12.67 -0.53 -3.23
CA PHE A 168 -12.69 -1.99 -3.19
C PHE A 168 -13.91 -2.52 -2.41
N PRO A 169 -14.34 -3.77 -2.66
CA PRO A 169 -15.40 -4.43 -1.92
C PRO A 169 -15.15 -4.37 -0.42
N SER A 170 -15.99 -3.62 0.28
CA SER A 170 -15.87 -3.36 1.70
C SER A 170 -17.18 -2.88 2.30
N THR A 171 -17.26 -2.93 3.63
CA THR A 171 -18.34 -2.34 4.42
C THR A 171 -17.75 -1.38 5.43
N ARG A 172 -18.43 -0.25 5.70
CA ARG A 172 -17.99 0.67 6.74
C ARG A 172 -18.30 0.08 8.12
N LYS A 173 -17.36 0.21 9.06
CA LYS A 173 -17.59 -0.11 10.47
C LYS A 173 -18.61 0.87 11.03
N ASN A 174 -19.56 0.36 11.81
CA ASN A 174 -20.54 1.16 12.52
C ASN A 174 -19.92 1.89 13.72
#